data_AF-A0A975PH72-F1
#
_entry.id   AF-A0A975PH72-F1
#
_cell.length_a   1.000
_cell.length_b   1.000
_cell.length_c   1.000
_cell.angle_alpha   90.00
_cell.angle_beta   90.00
_cell.angle_gamma   90.00
#
_symmetry.space_group_name_H-M   'P 1'
#
loop_
_entity.id
_entity.type
_entity.pdbx_description
1 polymer ?
#
loop_
_entity_poly.entity_id
_entity_poly.type
_entity_poly.pdbx_seq_one_letter_code
_entity_poly.pdbx_strand_id
1 'polypeptide(L)'
;MHDPADSTGDAEAVRLSMSLRVFSEDLDPEWVTSGLGVAPTLTYRKGDGYHGPDGRLRSIYKQGMWIHDVEERIDERIIGERLLEFVRIFEARKNFLKQAVEDGIRADVFVGVFDSEGIFPMKLSNDLLRTMGAMGLELDVSVYEREARTDGRRSDGGSVQTEFYQLDHEYEDLEGFEHVKFLGIYSSEELAVAARDSLLKQPGFSDHPEGFCISKVVLDRVEWSEGFVRAGDI
;
A
#
# COMPACT_ATOMS: atom_id res chain seq x y z
N MET A 1 4.63 -26.45 -41.53
CA MET A 1 3.73 -25.28 -41.47
C MET A 1 3.10 -25.35 -40.10
N HIS A 2 3.72 -24.67 -39.13
CA HIS A 2 3.27 -24.66 -37.74
C HIS A 2 2.32 -23.48 -37.60
N ASP A 3 1.12 -23.75 -37.12
CA ASP A 3 0.09 -22.75 -36.86
C ASP A 3 0.44 -22.02 -35.55
N PRO A 4 0.72 -20.71 -35.54
CA PRO A 4 0.97 -19.96 -34.33
C PRO A 4 -0.39 -19.50 -33.78
N ALA A 5 -1.14 -20.42 -33.19
CA ALA A 5 -2.29 -20.06 -32.37
C ALA A 5 -1.79 -19.60 -31.00
N ASP A 6 -1.45 -18.32 -30.95
CA ASP A 6 -1.86 -17.38 -29.90
C ASP A 6 -2.03 -17.98 -28.49
N SER A 7 -0.92 -18.13 -27.76
CA SER A 7 -0.97 -18.23 -26.30
C SER A 7 -0.73 -16.84 -25.70
N THR A 8 -1.62 -15.89 -25.98
CA THR A 8 -1.87 -14.80 -25.05
C THR A 8 -2.48 -15.42 -23.80
N GLY A 9 -1.64 -15.78 -22.83
CA GLY A 9 -2.11 -16.01 -21.47
C GLY A 9 -2.91 -14.78 -21.06
N ASP A 10 -4.12 -14.99 -20.56
CA ASP A 10 -4.98 -13.93 -20.05
C ASP A 10 -4.14 -13.10 -19.07
N ALA A 11 -3.91 -11.84 -19.43
CA ALA A 11 -3.20 -10.94 -18.54
C ALA A 11 -4.09 -10.71 -17.33
N GLU A 12 -3.59 -11.01 -16.14
CA GLU A 12 -4.36 -10.76 -14.94
C GLU A 12 -4.48 -9.25 -14.72
N ALA A 13 -5.74 -8.79 -14.66
CA ALA A 13 -6.04 -7.39 -14.48
C ALA A 13 -5.93 -7.02 -12.99
N VAL A 14 -4.95 -6.20 -12.66
CA VAL A 14 -4.76 -5.65 -11.32
C VAL A 14 -5.55 -4.36 -11.16
N ARG A 15 -5.86 -3.99 -9.91
CA ARG A 15 -6.36 -2.64 -9.61
C ARG A 15 -5.16 -1.74 -9.35
N LEU A 16 -5.03 -0.69 -10.13
CA LEU A 16 -3.97 0.32 -10.01
C LEU A 16 -4.57 1.63 -9.48
N SER A 17 -3.98 2.20 -8.44
CA SER A 17 -4.15 3.59 -8.02
C SER A 17 -2.90 4.38 -8.37
N MET A 18 -3.07 5.52 -9.02
CA MET A 18 -2.00 6.46 -9.35
C MET A 18 -2.37 7.83 -8.80
N SER A 19 -1.58 8.34 -7.86
CA SER A 19 -1.88 9.62 -7.22
C SER A 19 -0.71 10.58 -7.34
N LEU A 20 -0.94 11.81 -7.81
CA LEU A 20 -0.03 12.92 -7.56
C LEU A 20 -0.41 13.51 -6.20
N ARG A 21 0.54 13.48 -5.25
CA ARG A 21 0.35 14.02 -3.90
C ARG A 21 1.29 15.20 -3.69
N VAL A 22 0.78 16.26 -3.08
CA VAL A 22 1.53 17.47 -2.71
C VAL A 22 1.32 17.73 -1.22
N PHE A 23 2.42 17.94 -0.49
CA PHE A 23 2.45 18.02 0.96
C PHE A 23 3.17 19.28 1.43
N SER A 24 2.58 19.98 2.39
CA SER A 24 3.24 21.08 3.10
C SER A 24 2.54 21.33 4.43
N GLU A 25 3.25 21.85 5.44
CA GLU A 25 2.63 22.18 6.73
C GLU A 25 1.50 23.21 6.59
N ASP A 26 1.72 24.24 5.78
CA ASP A 26 0.80 25.35 5.54
C ASP A 26 0.24 25.31 4.11
N LEU A 27 -0.01 24.11 3.58
CA LEU A 27 -0.48 23.93 2.21
C LEU A 27 -1.79 24.68 1.97
N ASP A 28 -1.83 25.48 0.91
CA ASP A 28 -3.08 26.01 0.36
C ASP A 28 -3.54 25.15 -0.85
N PRO A 29 -4.58 24.31 -0.70
CA PRO A 29 -5.06 23.45 -1.78
C PRO A 29 -5.56 24.21 -3.01
N GLU A 30 -6.06 25.44 -2.85
CA GLU A 30 -6.54 26.25 -3.99
C GLU A 30 -5.39 26.75 -4.86
N TRP A 31 -4.27 27.14 -4.23
CA TRP A 31 -3.03 27.47 -4.91
C TRP A 31 -2.49 26.27 -5.72
N VAL A 32 -2.46 25.06 -5.14
CA VAL A 32 -2.05 23.84 -5.86
C VAL A 32 -2.96 23.56 -7.05
N THR A 33 -4.28 23.58 -6.82
CA THR A 33 -5.31 23.35 -7.86
C THR A 33 -5.15 24.32 -9.03
N SER A 34 -4.94 25.60 -8.73
CA SER A 34 -4.76 26.64 -9.74
C SER A 34 -3.43 26.49 -10.50
N GLY A 35 -2.35 26.11 -9.81
CA GLY A 35 -1.03 25.90 -10.41
C GLY A 35 -0.97 24.69 -11.33
N LEU A 36 -1.61 23.59 -10.94
CA LEU A 36 -1.67 22.36 -11.73
C LEU A 36 -2.76 22.39 -12.80
N GLY A 37 -3.83 23.15 -12.58
CA GLY A 37 -4.96 23.23 -13.51
C GLY A 37 -5.77 21.93 -13.60
N VAL A 38 -5.67 21.06 -12.59
CA VAL A 38 -6.50 19.86 -12.42
C VAL A 38 -7.18 19.90 -11.06
N ALA A 39 -8.36 19.28 -10.96
CA ALA A 39 -9.07 19.20 -9.69
C ALA A 39 -8.46 18.11 -8.79
N PRO A 40 -8.39 18.33 -7.47
CA PRO A 40 -8.05 17.28 -6.54
C PRO A 40 -9.18 16.25 -6.40
N THR A 41 -8.79 15.02 -6.06
CA THR A 41 -9.68 13.99 -5.51
C THR A 41 -9.90 14.21 -4.01
N LEU A 42 -8.86 14.63 -3.27
CA LEU A 42 -8.93 14.92 -1.84
C LEU A 42 -8.00 16.07 -1.47
N THR A 43 -8.45 16.90 -0.54
CA THR A 43 -7.62 17.95 0.06
C THR A 43 -7.92 18.07 1.53
N TYR A 44 -6.91 18.40 2.33
CA TYR A 44 -7.08 18.82 3.71
C TYR A 44 -5.94 19.74 4.13
N ARG A 45 -6.18 20.55 5.16
CA ARG A 45 -5.19 21.41 5.80
C ARG A 45 -4.74 20.79 7.13
N LYS A 46 -3.56 21.19 7.58
CA LYS A 46 -3.10 20.89 8.93
C LYS A 46 -4.11 21.40 9.95
N GLY A 47 -4.48 20.55 10.90
CA GLY A 47 -5.49 20.87 11.91
C GLY A 47 -6.92 20.48 11.53
N ASP A 48 -7.19 20.15 10.26
CA ASP A 48 -8.49 19.62 9.85
C ASP A 48 -8.73 18.25 10.52
N GLY A 49 -10.00 17.98 10.86
CA GLY A 49 -10.41 16.72 11.45
C GLY A 49 -10.65 15.65 10.39
N TYR A 50 -10.08 14.46 10.59
CA TYR A 50 -10.45 13.27 9.85
C TYR A 50 -11.65 12.60 10.54
N HIS A 51 -12.74 12.45 9.81
CA HIS A 51 -13.94 11.79 10.28
C HIS A 51 -14.12 10.46 9.57
N GLY A 52 -14.34 9.39 10.34
CA GLY A 52 -14.62 8.07 9.78
C GLY A 52 -15.98 8.01 9.06
N PRO A 53 -16.32 6.88 8.42
CA PRO A 53 -17.62 6.71 7.75
C PRO A 53 -18.83 6.89 8.68
N ASP A 54 -18.64 6.71 9.99
CA ASP A 54 -19.63 6.94 11.05
C ASP A 54 -19.73 8.41 11.50
N GLY A 55 -18.98 9.32 10.88
CA GLY A 55 -18.92 10.74 11.18
C GLY A 55 -18.13 11.08 12.45
N ARG A 56 -17.60 10.08 13.18
CA ARG A 56 -16.81 10.34 14.39
C ARG A 56 -15.43 10.87 14.02
N LEU A 57 -14.97 11.87 14.76
CA LEU A 57 -13.60 12.36 14.67
C LEU A 57 -12.64 11.23 15.07
N ARG A 58 -11.75 10.84 14.16
CA ARG A 58 -10.74 9.80 14.37
C ARG A 58 -9.36 10.39 14.61
N SER A 59 -9.00 11.44 13.87
CA SER A 59 -7.69 12.08 14.01
C SER A 59 -7.70 13.55 13.55
N ILE A 60 -6.58 14.22 13.75
CA ILE A 60 -6.32 15.59 13.27
C ILE A 60 -5.11 15.52 12.34
N TYR A 61 -5.26 16.01 11.11
CA TYR A 61 -4.17 16.02 10.13
C TYR A 61 -2.99 16.88 10.60
N LYS A 62 -1.78 16.32 10.52
CA LYS A 62 -0.55 16.96 11.02
C LYS A 62 0.16 17.83 9.97
N GLN A 63 -0.26 17.72 8.72
CA GLN A 63 0.20 18.50 7.57
C GLN A 63 -0.97 18.71 6.60
N GLY A 64 -0.83 19.65 5.68
CA GLY A 64 -1.76 19.81 4.57
C GLY A 64 -1.40 18.89 3.41
N MET A 65 -2.42 18.42 2.70
CA MET A 65 -2.27 17.54 1.55
C MET A 65 -3.25 17.91 0.44
N TRP A 66 -2.77 17.79 -0.79
CA TRP A 66 -3.55 17.85 -2.01
C TRP A 66 -3.26 16.58 -2.80
N ILE A 67 -4.31 15.88 -3.24
CA ILE A 67 -4.21 14.62 -3.98
C ILE A 67 -5.03 14.73 -5.26
N HIS A 68 -4.44 14.33 -6.39
CA HIS A 68 -5.18 13.95 -7.58
C HIS A 68 -4.92 12.48 -7.86
N ASP A 69 -5.98 11.67 -7.74
CA ASP A 69 -5.91 10.21 -7.83
C ASP A 69 -6.76 9.68 -8.99
N VAL A 70 -6.22 8.67 -9.67
CA VAL A 70 -6.88 7.93 -10.73
C VAL A 70 -6.76 6.44 -10.43
N GLU A 71 -7.90 5.77 -10.26
CA GLU A 71 -7.97 4.32 -10.11
C GLU A 71 -8.48 3.64 -11.39
N GLU A 72 -7.80 2.56 -11.81
CA GLU A 72 -8.14 1.80 -13.01
C GLU A 72 -7.90 0.30 -12.81
N ARG A 73 -8.61 -0.55 -13.56
CA ARG A 73 -8.25 -1.96 -13.74
C ARG A 73 -7.51 -2.13 -15.04
N ILE A 74 -6.28 -2.62 -14.97
CA ILE A 74 -5.38 -2.72 -16.11
C ILE A 74 -4.58 -4.03 -16.06
N ASP A 75 -4.05 -4.41 -17.21
CA ASP A 75 -3.02 -5.45 -17.30
C ASP A 75 -1.75 -4.98 -16.56
N GLU A 76 -1.22 -5.80 -15.65
CA GLU A 76 -0.02 -5.48 -14.90
C GLU A 76 1.20 -5.11 -15.77
N ARG A 77 1.29 -5.69 -16.97
CA ARG A 77 2.42 -5.53 -17.89
C ARG A 77 2.53 -4.10 -18.43
N ILE A 78 1.44 -3.33 -18.40
CA ILE A 78 1.39 -1.96 -18.92
C ILE A 78 1.45 -0.90 -17.83
N ILE A 79 1.64 -1.25 -16.56
CA ILE A 79 1.69 -0.29 -15.44
C ILE A 79 2.70 0.84 -15.70
N GLY A 80 3.90 0.53 -16.15
CA GLY A 80 4.92 1.54 -16.45
C GLY A 80 4.50 2.52 -17.56
N GLU A 81 3.74 2.04 -18.55
CA GLU A 81 3.20 2.87 -19.65
C GLU A 81 2.06 3.77 -19.13
N ARG A 82 1.14 3.21 -18.36
CA ARG A 82 0.03 3.94 -17.72
C ARG A 82 0.52 5.00 -16.75
N LEU A 83 1.56 4.71 -15.97
CA LEU A 83 2.21 5.68 -15.09
C LEU A 83 2.83 6.84 -15.88
N LEU A 84 3.47 6.56 -17.02
CA LEU A 84 4.03 7.62 -17.87
C LEU A 84 2.92 8.50 -18.46
N GLU A 85 1.80 7.92 -18.89
CA GLU A 85 0.64 8.67 -19.37
C GLU A 85 0.06 9.56 -18.26
N PHE A 86 -0.11 9.03 -17.05
CA PHE A 86 -0.57 9.78 -15.88
C PHE A 86 0.35 10.97 -15.56
N VAL A 87 1.66 10.73 -15.45
CA VAL A 87 2.64 11.78 -15.12
C VAL A 87 2.68 12.88 -16.19
N ARG A 88 2.48 12.53 -17.47
CA ARG A 88 2.47 13.48 -18.59
C ARG A 88 1.30 14.47 -18.54
N ILE A 89 0.22 14.18 -17.81
CA ILE A 89 -0.86 15.14 -17.55
C ILE A 89 -0.30 16.44 -16.95
N PHE A 90 0.75 16.32 -16.12
CA PHE A 90 1.35 17.45 -15.40
C PHE A 90 2.52 18.10 -16.13
N GLU A 91 2.96 17.56 -17.28
CA GLU A 91 4.19 18.02 -17.94
C GLU A 91 4.10 19.49 -18.38
N ALA A 92 2.92 19.95 -18.81
CA ALA A 92 2.69 21.35 -19.16
C ALA A 92 2.85 22.31 -17.96
N ARG A 93 2.77 21.79 -16.73
CA ARG A 93 2.91 22.52 -15.46
C ARG A 93 4.18 22.13 -14.70
N LYS A 94 5.14 21.45 -15.34
CA LYS A 94 6.36 20.96 -14.69
C LYS A 94 7.16 22.03 -13.94
N ASN A 95 7.19 23.26 -14.45
CA ASN A 95 7.91 24.35 -13.79
C ASN A 95 7.24 24.79 -12.48
N PHE A 96 5.91 24.66 -12.39
CA PHE A 96 5.20 24.93 -11.13
C PHE A 96 5.58 23.89 -10.07
N LEU A 97 5.50 22.60 -10.42
CA LEU A 97 5.90 21.51 -9.51
C LEU A 97 7.36 21.62 -9.10
N LYS A 98 8.25 21.85 -10.07
CA LYS A 98 9.67 22.00 -9.80
C LYS A 98 9.96 23.16 -8.85
N GLN A 99 9.35 24.34 -9.10
CA GLN A 99 9.53 25.50 -8.22
C GLN A 99 8.97 25.23 -6.83
N ALA A 100 7.79 24.61 -6.72
CA ALA A 100 7.20 24.24 -5.44
C ALA A 100 8.14 23.34 -4.62
N VAL A 101 8.73 22.33 -5.28
CA VAL A 101 9.71 21.43 -4.66
C VAL A 101 10.98 22.17 -4.23
N GLU A 102 11.50 23.07 -5.07
CA GLU A 102 12.64 23.94 -4.73
C GLU A 102 12.33 24.89 -3.55
N ASP A 103 11.07 25.27 -3.37
CA ASP A 103 10.57 26.08 -2.25
C ASP A 103 10.29 25.25 -0.98
N GLY A 104 10.58 23.95 -0.99
CA GLY A 104 10.49 23.05 0.16
C GLY A 104 9.15 22.32 0.30
N ILE A 105 8.29 22.35 -0.71
CA ILE A 105 7.04 21.57 -0.75
C ILE A 105 7.39 20.16 -1.22
N ARG A 106 6.93 19.12 -0.51
CA ARG A 106 7.12 17.74 -0.98
C ARG A 106 6.05 17.42 -2.02
N ALA A 107 6.44 16.74 -3.10
CA ALA A 107 5.51 16.20 -4.07
C ALA A 107 5.98 14.83 -4.56
N ASP A 108 5.07 13.87 -4.66
CA ASP A 108 5.37 12.51 -5.12
C ASP A 108 4.26 11.94 -6.00
N VAL A 109 4.61 10.87 -6.71
CA VAL A 109 3.64 10.01 -7.39
C VAL A 109 3.56 8.73 -6.59
N PHE A 110 2.39 8.47 -5.99
CA PHE A 110 2.06 7.22 -5.36
C PHE A 110 1.50 6.23 -6.37
N VAL A 111 1.93 4.98 -6.26
CA VAL A 111 1.51 3.87 -7.10
C VAL A 111 1.08 2.72 -6.20
N GLY A 112 -0.23 2.54 -6.06
CA GLY A 112 -0.82 1.39 -5.36
C GLY A 112 -1.21 0.30 -6.36
N VAL A 113 -0.57 -0.87 -6.29
CA VAL A 113 -0.94 -2.05 -7.08
C VAL A 113 -1.65 -3.04 -6.16
N PHE A 114 -2.90 -3.36 -6.46
CA PHE A 114 -3.72 -4.27 -5.67
C PHE A 114 -4.18 -5.46 -6.51
N ASP A 115 -4.56 -6.53 -5.83
CA ASP A 115 -4.95 -7.80 -6.44
C ASP A 115 -3.81 -8.44 -7.26
N SER A 116 -2.54 -8.13 -6.97
CA SER A 116 -1.41 -8.75 -7.66
C SER A 116 -1.19 -10.18 -7.17
N GLU A 117 -0.85 -11.10 -8.07
CA GLU A 117 -0.42 -12.46 -7.73
C GLU A 117 1.11 -12.61 -7.89
N GLY A 118 1.79 -13.08 -6.84
CA GLY A 118 3.20 -13.48 -6.92
C GLY A 118 4.21 -12.34 -7.13
N ILE A 119 5.31 -12.64 -7.86
CA ILE A 119 6.36 -11.65 -8.14
C ILE A 119 5.87 -10.70 -9.23
N PHE A 120 5.79 -9.42 -8.88
CA PHE A 120 5.33 -8.34 -9.74
C PHE A 120 6.52 -7.52 -10.30
N PRO A 121 7.03 -7.82 -11.52
CA PRO A 121 8.12 -7.05 -12.11
C PRO A 121 7.61 -5.75 -12.75
N MET A 122 7.64 -4.65 -12.00
CA MET A 122 7.37 -3.33 -12.57
C MET A 122 8.57 -2.76 -13.33
N LYS A 123 8.36 -2.41 -14.60
CA LYS A 123 9.35 -1.69 -15.41
C LYS A 123 9.08 -0.20 -15.42
N LEU A 124 9.99 0.56 -14.84
CA LEU A 124 9.98 2.03 -14.92
C LEU A 124 10.89 2.46 -16.06
N SER A 125 10.33 3.07 -17.10
CA SER A 125 11.10 3.52 -18.25
C SER A 125 12.00 4.70 -17.90
N ASN A 126 13.13 4.85 -18.61
CA ASN A 126 13.99 6.03 -18.45
C ASN A 126 13.24 7.34 -18.73
N ASP A 127 12.25 7.31 -19.62
CA ASP A 127 11.43 8.48 -19.94
C ASP A 127 10.52 8.85 -18.77
N LEU A 128 9.89 7.88 -18.10
CA LEU A 128 9.13 8.11 -16.88
C LEU A 128 10.01 8.72 -15.80
N LEU A 129 11.14 8.09 -15.48
CA LEU A 129 12.06 8.56 -14.44
C LEU A 129 12.59 9.97 -14.74
N ARG A 130 12.93 10.26 -16.01
CA ARG A 130 13.38 11.60 -16.43
C ARG A 130 12.25 12.63 -16.33
N THR A 131 11.03 12.26 -16.69
CA THR A 131 9.87 13.15 -16.67
C THR A 131 9.51 13.52 -15.22
N MET A 132 9.47 12.55 -14.32
CA MET A 132 9.28 12.77 -12.88
C MET A 132 10.41 13.62 -12.27
N GLY A 133 11.67 13.25 -12.55
CA GLY A 133 12.83 13.98 -12.03
C GLY A 133 12.89 15.43 -12.54
N ALA A 134 12.46 15.71 -13.76
CA ALA A 134 12.37 17.07 -14.29
C ALA A 134 11.31 17.94 -13.57
N MET A 135 10.34 17.30 -12.91
CA MET A 135 9.32 17.93 -12.06
C MET A 135 9.70 17.97 -10.58
N GLY A 136 10.79 17.32 -10.18
CA GLY A 136 11.19 17.18 -8.78
C GLY A 136 10.34 16.17 -7.98
N LEU A 137 9.62 15.27 -8.67
CA LEU A 137 8.72 14.31 -8.02
C LEU A 137 9.49 13.08 -7.52
N GLU A 138 9.16 12.63 -6.32
CA GLU A 138 9.53 11.31 -5.81
C GLU A 138 8.57 10.23 -6.32
N LEU A 139 8.98 8.97 -6.26
CA LEU A 139 8.15 7.81 -6.57
C LEU A 139 7.93 6.99 -5.30
N ASP A 140 6.67 6.74 -4.98
CA ASP A 140 6.24 5.92 -3.85
C ASP A 140 5.40 4.75 -4.39
N VAL A 141 5.70 3.52 -3.97
CA VAL A 141 5.13 2.29 -4.55
C VAL A 141 4.74 1.33 -3.43
N SER A 142 3.47 0.97 -3.42
CA SER A 142 2.92 -0.09 -2.55
C SER A 142 2.29 -1.18 -3.41
N VAL A 143 2.60 -2.43 -3.09
CA VAL A 143 2.05 -3.61 -3.77
C VAL A 143 1.35 -4.47 -2.74
N TYR A 144 0.06 -4.72 -2.96
CA TYR A 144 -0.83 -5.48 -2.08
C TYR A 144 -1.23 -6.78 -2.77
N GLU A 145 -0.95 -7.90 -2.11
CA GLU A 145 -1.27 -9.24 -2.59
C GLU A 145 -2.77 -9.54 -2.40
N ARG A 146 -3.34 -10.35 -3.30
CA ARG A 146 -4.72 -10.80 -3.17
C ARG A 146 -4.84 -11.83 -2.04
N GLU A 147 -5.54 -11.51 -0.95
CA GLU A 147 -5.81 -12.49 0.11
C GLU A 147 -6.48 -13.76 -0.46
N ALA A 148 -5.86 -14.92 -0.24
CA ALA A 148 -6.39 -16.20 -0.68
C ALA A 148 -7.68 -16.53 0.10
N ARG A 149 -8.77 -16.84 -0.60
CA ARG A 149 -9.96 -17.43 0.02
C ARG A 149 -9.59 -18.81 0.58
N THR A 150 -9.44 -18.93 1.89
CA THR A 150 -9.19 -20.23 2.53
C THR A 150 -10.46 -21.08 2.49
N ASP A 151 -10.53 -22.07 1.60
CA ASP A 151 -11.54 -23.14 1.68
C ASP A 151 -11.12 -24.18 2.73
N GLY A 152 -11.98 -24.38 3.72
CA GLY A 152 -11.69 -25.18 4.89
C GLY A 152 -11.83 -26.68 4.62
N ARG A 153 -10.70 -27.41 4.59
CA ARG A 153 -10.71 -28.85 4.80
C ARG A 153 -9.61 -29.30 5.75
N ARG A 154 -10.04 -29.84 6.89
CA ARG A 154 -9.21 -30.48 7.92
C ARG A 154 -9.08 -31.99 7.65
N SER A 155 -7.89 -32.54 7.89
CA SER A 155 -7.69 -33.96 8.18
C SER A 155 -6.85 -34.11 9.45
N ASP A 156 -7.32 -34.97 10.35
CA ASP A 156 -6.85 -35.20 11.72
C ASP A 156 -5.72 -36.25 11.78
N GLY A 157 -4.80 -36.11 12.73
CA GLY A 157 -3.64 -36.98 12.92
C GLY A 157 -2.78 -36.57 14.12
N GLY A 158 -3.07 -37.17 15.28
CA GLY A 158 -2.50 -36.85 16.59
C GLY A 158 -0.98 -36.99 16.70
N SER A 159 -0.32 -35.85 16.82
CA SER A 159 0.86 -35.63 17.65
C SER A 159 0.44 -34.58 18.68
N VAL A 160 0.98 -34.59 19.90
CA VAL A 160 0.77 -33.46 20.82
C VAL A 160 1.53 -32.29 20.22
N GLN A 161 0.83 -31.54 19.38
CA GLN A 161 1.34 -30.31 18.80
C GLN A 161 1.54 -29.35 19.95
N THR A 162 2.79 -28.92 20.15
CA THR A 162 3.05 -27.83 21.09
C THR A 162 2.59 -26.57 20.40
N GLU A 163 1.44 -26.08 20.83
CA GLU A 163 0.78 -24.90 20.28
C GLU A 163 1.38 -23.65 20.92
N PHE A 164 1.74 -22.70 20.07
CA PHE A 164 2.23 -21.39 20.44
C PHE A 164 1.29 -20.33 19.88
N TYR A 165 1.46 -19.11 20.36
CA TYR A 165 0.63 -17.97 19.99
C TYR A 165 1.53 -16.82 19.58
N GLN A 166 1.47 -16.47 18.30
CA GLN A 166 2.15 -15.29 17.76
C GLN A 166 1.27 -14.06 17.98
N LEU A 167 1.87 -13.00 18.50
CA LEU A 167 1.23 -11.69 18.64
C LEU A 167 1.85 -10.73 17.63
N ASP A 168 1.00 -10.18 16.78
CA ASP A 168 1.35 -9.12 15.84
C ASP A 168 0.51 -7.87 16.10
N HIS A 169 0.98 -6.74 15.61
CA HIS A 169 0.21 -5.50 15.52
C HIS A 169 0.24 -5.01 14.08
N GLU A 170 -0.95 -4.98 13.48
CA GLU A 170 -1.20 -4.69 12.08
C GLU A 170 -2.22 -3.57 11.99
N TYR A 171 -1.87 -2.47 11.34
CA TYR A 171 -2.83 -1.42 11.07
C TYR A 171 -2.46 -0.70 9.79
N GLU A 172 -3.47 -0.20 9.09
CA GLU A 172 -3.28 0.67 7.93
C GLU A 172 -3.21 2.13 8.43
N ASP A 173 -2.19 2.87 8.02
CA ASP A 173 -2.03 4.27 8.41
C ASP A 173 -2.86 5.24 7.54
N LEU A 174 -2.72 6.53 7.82
CA LEU A 174 -3.47 7.61 7.14
C LEU A 174 -3.17 7.75 5.64
N GLU A 175 -2.11 7.10 5.16
CA GLU A 175 -1.68 7.11 3.77
C GLU A 175 -1.98 5.77 3.08
N GLY A 176 -2.65 4.84 3.76
CA GLY A 176 -3.00 3.52 3.24
C GLY A 176 -1.89 2.47 3.39
N PHE A 177 -0.79 2.80 4.09
CA PHE A 177 0.30 1.85 4.27
C PHE A 177 -0.03 0.87 5.39
N GLU A 178 0.12 -0.42 5.11
CA GLU A 178 0.06 -1.45 6.13
C GLU A 178 1.33 -1.43 6.98
N HIS A 179 1.15 -1.24 8.28
CA HIS A 179 2.20 -1.35 9.29
C HIS A 179 2.03 -2.66 10.03
N VAL A 180 2.93 -3.60 9.77
CA VAL A 180 2.98 -4.88 10.48
C VAL A 180 4.17 -4.89 11.46
N LYS A 181 3.90 -5.23 12.73
CA LYS A 181 4.91 -5.40 13.77
C LYS A 181 4.74 -6.74 14.46
N PHE A 182 5.73 -7.62 14.32
CA PHE A 182 5.85 -8.80 15.16
C PHE A 182 6.22 -8.43 16.60
N LEU A 183 5.45 -8.90 17.57
CA LEU A 183 5.60 -8.55 18.99
C LEU A 183 6.10 -9.72 19.84
N GLY A 184 5.88 -10.95 19.43
CA GLY A 184 6.45 -12.13 20.09
C GLY A 184 5.69 -13.43 19.86
N ILE A 185 6.29 -14.53 20.33
CA ILE A 185 5.67 -15.87 20.38
C ILE A 185 5.54 -16.29 21.85
N TYR A 186 4.37 -16.76 22.22
CA TYR A 186 4.00 -17.14 23.58
C TYR A 186 3.60 -18.61 23.64
N SER A 187 3.89 -19.27 24.76
CA SER A 187 3.53 -20.68 24.97
C SER A 187 2.05 -20.90 25.32
N SER A 188 1.28 -19.83 25.52
CA SER A 188 -0.17 -19.90 25.75
C SER A 188 -0.86 -18.62 25.30
N GLU A 189 -2.16 -18.72 25.01
CA GLU A 189 -2.98 -17.59 24.57
C GLU A 189 -3.06 -16.52 25.65
N GLU A 190 -3.17 -16.94 26.92
CA GLU A 190 -3.26 -16.03 28.07
C GLU A 190 -2.00 -15.17 28.21
N LEU A 191 -0.82 -15.72 27.89
CA LEU A 191 0.43 -14.97 27.90
C LEU A 191 0.48 -13.96 26.75
N ALA A 192 0.02 -14.34 25.55
CA ALA A 192 -0.08 -13.43 24.41
C ALA A 192 -1.08 -12.29 24.70
N VAL A 193 -2.23 -12.61 25.30
CA VAL A 193 -3.24 -11.65 25.75
C VAL A 193 -2.68 -10.71 26.82
N ALA A 194 -1.96 -11.23 27.83
CA ALA A 194 -1.34 -10.40 28.85
C ALA A 194 -0.28 -9.45 28.27
N ALA A 195 0.50 -9.92 27.29
CA ALA A 195 1.47 -9.09 26.59
C ALA A 195 0.78 -8.01 25.74
N ARG A 196 -0.27 -8.36 24.99
CA ARG A 196 -1.13 -7.41 24.28
C ARG A 196 -1.65 -6.33 25.23
N ASP A 197 -2.26 -6.70 26.35
CA ASP A 197 -2.86 -5.76 27.30
C ASP A 197 -1.81 -4.83 27.96
N SER A 198 -0.56 -5.30 28.07
CA SER A 198 0.58 -4.51 28.51
C SER A 198 1.03 -3.52 27.43
N LEU A 199 1.18 -4.01 26.19
CA LEU A 199 1.64 -3.22 25.04
C LEU A 199 0.62 -2.18 24.58
N LEU A 200 -0.67 -2.46 24.75
CA LEU A 200 -1.78 -1.54 24.46
C LEU A 200 -1.64 -0.18 25.17
N LYS A 201 -0.88 -0.13 26.27
CA LYS A 201 -0.64 1.08 27.06
C LYS A 201 0.57 1.89 26.58
N GLN A 202 1.36 1.35 25.65
CA GLN A 202 2.54 2.02 25.13
C GLN A 202 2.14 3.01 24.02
N PRO A 203 2.89 4.12 23.86
CA PRO A 203 2.66 5.08 22.78
C PRO A 203 2.68 4.41 21.39
N GLY A 204 1.81 4.84 20.48
CA GLY A 204 1.63 4.25 19.15
C GLY A 204 0.71 3.04 19.15
N PHE A 205 0.90 2.08 20.06
CA PHE A 205 -0.01 0.93 20.18
C PHE A 205 -1.37 1.29 20.75
N SER A 206 -1.42 2.26 21.67
CA SER A 206 -2.68 2.78 22.21
C SER A 206 -3.55 3.49 21.16
N ASP A 207 -2.93 3.94 20.06
CA ASP A 207 -3.60 4.71 19.01
C ASP A 207 -4.31 3.80 18.00
N HIS A 208 -3.91 2.51 17.95
CA HIS A 208 -4.45 1.48 17.06
C HIS A 208 -4.77 0.20 17.84
N PRO A 209 -5.69 0.24 18.82
CA PRO A 209 -5.97 -0.89 19.70
C PRO A 209 -6.54 -2.12 18.96
N GLU A 210 -7.22 -1.90 17.84
CA GLU A 210 -7.77 -2.93 16.96
C GLU A 210 -6.71 -3.69 16.17
N GLY A 211 -5.50 -3.15 16.03
CA GLY A 211 -4.47 -3.75 15.20
C GLY A 211 -3.82 -5.00 15.80
N PHE A 212 -4.09 -5.32 17.07
CA PHE A 212 -3.49 -6.49 17.69
C PHE A 212 -4.14 -7.79 17.20
N CYS A 213 -3.32 -8.66 16.60
CA CYS A 213 -3.72 -9.99 16.15
C CYS A 213 -2.98 -11.07 16.97
N ILE A 214 -3.70 -12.10 17.42
CA ILE A 214 -3.11 -13.29 18.05
C ILE A 214 -3.41 -14.49 17.17
N SER A 215 -2.37 -15.06 16.58
CA SER A 215 -2.45 -16.21 15.68
C SER A 215 -1.88 -17.45 16.35
N LYS A 216 -2.55 -18.58 16.17
CA LYS A 216 -2.09 -19.88 16.68
C LYS A 216 -1.05 -20.48 15.73
N VAL A 217 0.11 -20.85 16.26
CA VAL A 217 1.23 -21.43 15.52
C VAL A 217 1.56 -22.80 16.12
N VAL A 218 1.97 -23.74 15.28
CA VAL A 218 2.37 -25.08 15.73
C VAL A 218 3.87 -25.23 15.63
N LEU A 219 4.52 -25.64 16.72
CA LEU A 219 5.96 -25.90 16.71
C LEU A 219 6.31 -27.08 15.81
N ASP A 220 7.47 -26.97 15.15
CA ASP A 220 8.00 -27.96 14.21
C ASP A 220 7.08 -28.22 13.00
N ARG A 221 6.13 -27.32 12.74
CA ARG A 221 5.29 -27.33 11.55
C ARG A 221 5.80 -26.32 10.54
N VAL A 222 6.01 -26.78 9.31
CA VAL A 222 6.25 -25.90 8.17
C VAL A 222 4.90 -25.36 7.73
N GLU A 223 4.60 -24.09 8.02
CA GLU A 223 3.34 -23.45 7.61
C GLU A 223 3.28 -23.25 6.08
N TRP A 224 4.43 -23.03 5.44
CA TRP A 224 4.53 -22.94 3.98
C TRP A 224 5.23 -24.17 3.41
N SER A 225 4.49 -25.27 3.26
CA SER A 225 5.04 -26.56 2.82
C SER A 225 5.06 -26.75 1.31
N GLU A 226 4.38 -25.89 0.56
CA GLU A 226 4.22 -26.01 -0.91
C GLU A 226 5.47 -25.58 -1.67
N GLY A 227 6.45 -24.99 -0.98
CA GLY A 227 7.65 -24.43 -1.59
C GLY A 227 7.31 -23.19 -2.41
N PHE A 228 8.27 -22.75 -3.23
CA PHE A 228 8.06 -21.66 -4.18
C PHE A 228 8.18 -22.20 -5.59
N VAL A 229 7.24 -21.84 -6.44
CA VAL A 229 7.30 -22.16 -7.87
C VAL A 229 8.32 -21.22 -8.52
N ARG A 230 9.26 -21.78 -9.29
CA ARG A 230 10.17 -20.99 -10.12
C ARG A 230 9.57 -20.85 -11.50
N ALA A 231 9.82 -19.71 -12.14
CA ALA A 231 9.46 -19.53 -13.54
C ALA A 231 10.14 -20.63 -14.39
N GLY A 232 9.34 -21.59 -14.87
CA GLY A 232 9.77 -22.74 -15.66
C GLY A 232 9.26 -24.11 -15.19
N ASP A 233 8.68 -24.21 -13.99
CA ASP A 233 8.18 -25.47 -13.41
C ASP A 233 6.68 -25.74 -13.71
N ILE A 234 6.06 -24.96 -14.62
CA ILE A 234 4.68 -25.09 -15.11
C ILE A 234 4.68 -25.26 -16.63
#